data_AF-A0A0Q8Q4W2-F1
#
_entry.id   AF-A0A0Q8Q4W2-F1
#
_cell.length_a   1.000
_cell.length_b   1.000
_cell.length_c   1.000
_cell.angle_alpha   90.00
_cell.angle_beta   90.00
_cell.angle_gamma   90.00
#
_symmetry.space_group_name_H-M   'P 1'
#
loop_
_entity.id
_entity.type
_entity.pdbx_description
1 polymer ?
#
loop_
_entity_poly.entity_id
_entity_poly.type
_entity_poly.pdbx_seq_one_letter_code
_entity_poly.pdbx_strand_id
1 'polypeptide(L)'
;MLSRFPVDRQTAVWMFLVAATVLTAVVGLEQHGDTAAVGLLLLAIAFVKIRLVALHFMEIREAPLPLRLLVEAYVGVTFVALVVIYLVA
;
A
#
# COMPACT_ATOMS: atom_id res chain seq x y z
N MET A 1 13.49 3.92 33.69
CA MET A 1 14.28 2.99 32.85
C MET A 1 13.45 2.65 31.61
N LEU A 2 13.09 3.68 30.82
CA LEU A 2 12.41 3.51 29.53
C LEU A 2 13.53 3.47 28.49
N SER A 3 14.00 2.27 28.18
CA SER A 3 14.93 2.04 27.09
C SER A 3 14.33 2.60 25.80
N ARG A 4 15.02 3.55 25.19
CA ARG A 4 14.73 4.03 23.84
C ARG A 4 14.93 2.84 22.91
N PHE A 5 13.88 2.07 22.62
CA PHE A 5 13.93 1.07 21.57
C PHE A 5 13.95 1.82 20.24
N PRO A 6 15.08 1.85 19.51
CA PRO A 6 15.06 2.40 18.16
C PRO A 6 14.09 1.54 17.34
N VAL A 7 13.05 2.17 16.80
CA VAL A 7 12.10 1.48 15.91
C VAL A 7 12.89 0.99 14.70
N ASP A 8 12.97 -0.32 14.51
CA ASP A 8 13.59 -0.89 13.33
C ASP A 8 12.72 -0.63 12.08
N ARG A 9 13.35 -0.72 10.90
CA ARG A 9 12.68 -0.39 9.64
C ARG A 9 11.43 -1.24 9.39
N GLN A 10 11.44 -2.51 9.77
CA GLN A 10 10.32 -3.41 9.53
C GLN A 10 9.14 -3.05 10.45
N THR A 11 9.41 -2.77 11.72
CA THR A 11 8.41 -2.29 12.67
C THR A 11 7.84 -0.93 12.26
N ALA A 12 8.65 0.00 11.73
CA ALA A 12 8.18 1.27 11.20
C ALA A 12 7.19 1.08 10.03
N VAL A 13 7.51 0.18 9.09
CA VAL A 13 6.65 -0.13 7.95
C VAL A 13 5.38 -0.84 8.39
N TRP A 14 5.48 -1.75 9.37
CA TRP A 14 4.32 -2.38 9.99
C TRP A 14 3.37 -1.33 10.61
N MET A 15 3.89 -0.40 11.42
CA MET A 15 3.07 0.66 12.01
C MET A 15 2.39 1.54 10.94
N PHE A 16 3.11 1.86 9.87
CA PHE A 16 2.52 2.56 8.72
C PHE A 16 1.38 1.77 8.08
N LEU A 17 1.55 0.45 7.85
CA LEU A 17 0.51 -0.41 7.28
C LEU A 17 -0.73 -0.49 8.18
N VAL A 18 -0.55 -0.53 9.51
CA VAL A 18 -1.64 -0.47 10.49
C VAL A 18 -2.37 0.87 10.38
N ALA A 19 -1.64 1.99 10.43
CA ALA A 19 -2.22 3.32 10.31
C ALA A 19 -2.98 3.51 8.97
N ALA A 20 -2.41 3.04 7.86
CA ALA A 20 -3.05 3.05 6.56
C ALA A 20 -4.35 2.22 6.55
N THR A 21 -4.40 1.10 7.26
CA THR A 21 -5.60 0.27 7.37
C THR A 21 -6.71 0.97 8.15
N VAL A 22 -6.36 1.58 9.30
CA VAL A 22 -7.31 2.37 10.09
C VAL A 22 -7.83 3.55 9.28
N LEU A 23 -6.94 4.27 8.58
CA LEU A 23 -7.33 5.38 7.71
C LEU A 23 -8.31 4.92 6.62
N THR A 24 -8.02 3.81 5.92
CA THR A 24 -8.94 3.28 4.91
C THR A 24 -10.29 2.84 5.50
N ALA A 25 -10.31 2.33 6.73
CA ALA A 25 -11.55 1.97 7.40
C ALA A 25 -12.40 3.21 7.72
N VAL A 26 -11.80 4.26 8.28
CA VAL A 26 -12.50 5.51 8.60
C VAL A 26 -13.01 6.20 7.33
N VAL A 27 -12.14 6.34 6.31
CA VAL A 27 -12.50 6.96 5.03
C VAL A 27 -13.59 6.14 4.31
N GLY A 28 -13.54 4.81 4.41
CA GLY A 28 -14.53 3.93 3.80
C GLY A 28 -15.90 3.93 4.50
N LEU A 29 -15.96 4.26 5.79
CA LEU A 29 -17.22 4.40 6.52
C LEU A 29 -17.90 5.75 6.25
N GLU A 30 -17.11 6.80 6.03
CA GLU A 30 -17.56 8.17 5.88
C GLU A 30 -17.59 8.61 4.41
N GLN A 31 -18.19 7.84 3.49
CA GLN A 31 -18.26 8.18 2.04
C GLN A 31 -19.15 9.41 1.73
N HIS A 32 -18.90 10.55 2.36
CA HIS A 32 -19.57 11.83 2.17
C HIS A 32 -18.64 12.76 1.38
N GLY A 33 -18.76 12.77 0.04
CA GLY A 33 -17.95 13.60 -0.85
C GLY A 33 -17.86 13.05 -2.28
N ASP A 34 -17.04 13.69 -3.12
CA ASP A 34 -16.73 13.27 -4.49
C ASP A 34 -16.23 11.81 -4.50
N THR A 35 -17.11 10.90 -4.91
CA THR A 35 -16.94 9.45 -4.83
C THR A 35 -15.72 8.97 -5.61
N ALA A 36 -15.39 9.63 -6.72
CA ALA A 36 -14.26 9.28 -7.57
C ALA A 36 -12.91 9.55 -6.88
N ALA A 37 -12.75 10.73 -6.28
CA ALA A 37 -11.52 11.10 -5.58
C ALA A 37 -11.24 10.17 -4.40
N VAL A 38 -12.28 9.81 -3.63
CA VAL A 38 -12.17 8.88 -2.51
C VAL A 38 -11.79 7.48 -3.00
N GLY A 39 -12.40 6.99 -4.08
CA GLY A 39 -12.06 5.68 -4.65
C GLY A 39 -10.62 5.60 -5.14
N LEU A 40 -10.14 6.63 -5.85
CA LEU A 40 -8.74 6.71 -6.29
C LEU A 40 -7.77 6.73 -5.10
N LEU A 41 -8.09 7.46 -4.04
CA LEU A 41 -7.28 7.50 -2.83
C LEU A 41 -7.19 6.12 -2.17
N LEU A 42 -8.33 5.44 -2.00
CA LEU A 42 -8.36 4.09 -1.42
C LEU A 42 -7.56 3.09 -2.27
N LEU A 43 -7.68 3.18 -3.60
CA LEU A 43 -6.94 2.34 -4.52
C LEU A 43 -5.42 2.61 -4.43
N ALA A 44 -5.01 3.88 -4.37
CA ALA A 44 -3.61 4.25 -4.19
C ALA A 44 -3.05 3.73 -2.86
N ILE A 45 -3.78 3.90 -1.75
CA ILE A 45 -3.37 3.38 -0.44
C ILE A 45 -3.24 1.85 -0.49
N ALA A 46 -4.19 1.14 -1.11
CA ALA A 46 -4.14 -0.31 -1.24
C ALA A 46 -2.87 -0.78 -1.98
N PHE A 47 -2.52 -0.16 -3.10
CA PHE A 47 -1.34 -0.55 -3.88
C PHE A 47 -0.01 -0.16 -3.21
N VAL A 48 0.03 0.96 -2.48
CA VAL A 48 1.17 1.28 -1.61
C VAL A 48 1.36 0.20 -0.55
N LYS A 49 0.28 -0.25 0.10
CA LYS A 49 0.35 -1.33 1.10
C LYS A 49 0.88 -2.62 0.47
N ILE A 50 0.36 -3.03 -0.69
CA ILE A 50 0.80 -4.23 -1.41
C ILE A 50 2.32 -4.16 -1.68
N ARG A 51 2.81 -3.03 -2.21
CA ARG A 51 4.24 -2.85 -2.50
C ARG A 51 5.10 -2.91 -1.23
N LEU A 52 4.64 -2.32 -0.14
CA LEU A 52 5.37 -2.36 1.14
C LEU A 52 5.43 -3.76 1.71
N VAL A 53 4.34 -4.53 1.66
CA VAL A 53 4.30 -5.94 2.08
C VAL A 53 5.26 -6.78 1.24
N ALA A 54 5.21 -6.64 -0.09
CA ALA A 54 6.12 -7.36 -0.98
C ALA A 54 7.59 -7.08 -0.62
N LEU A 55 7.97 -5.81 -0.52
CA LEU A 55 9.38 -5.43 -0.31
C LEU A 55 9.91 -5.68 1.11
N HIS A 56 9.06 -5.72 2.14
CA HIS A 56 9.52 -5.77 3.54
C HIS A 56 9.12 -7.04 4.29
N PHE A 57 8.09 -7.77 3.83
CA PHE A 57 7.59 -8.96 4.51
C PHE A 57 7.63 -10.21 3.64
N MET A 58 7.78 -10.06 2.32
CA MET A 58 7.97 -11.18 1.38
C MET A 58 9.41 -11.24 0.83
N GLU A 59 10.34 -10.52 1.45
CA GLU A 59 11.78 -10.51 1.09
C GLU A 59 12.07 -10.12 -0.39
N ILE A 60 11.09 -9.57 -1.12
CA ILE A 60 11.25 -9.21 -2.55
C ILE A 60 12.30 -8.11 -2.76
N ARG A 61 12.63 -7.35 -1.71
CA ARG A 61 13.73 -6.37 -1.75
C ARG A 61 15.08 -7.02 -2.05
N GLU A 62 15.34 -8.18 -1.47
CA GLU A 62 16.62 -8.89 -1.53
C GLU A 62 16.63 -9.98 -2.60
N ALA A 63 15.47 -10.22 -3.21
CA ALA A 63 15.32 -11.12 -4.33
C ALA A 63 16.18 -10.72 -5.56
N PRO A 64 16.55 -11.69 -6.41
CA PRO A 64 17.23 -11.41 -7.67
C PRO A 64 16.39 -10.45 -8.54
N LEU A 65 17.08 -9.55 -9.24
CA LEU A 65 16.45 -8.44 -9.98
C LEU A 65 15.27 -8.84 -10.87
N PRO A 66 15.30 -9.96 -11.64
CA PRO A 66 14.15 -10.35 -12.46
C PRO A 66 12.87 -10.58 -11.65
N LEU A 67 12.98 -11.21 -10.47
CA LEU A 67 11.83 -11.47 -9.60
C LEU A 67 11.27 -10.18 -9.03
N ARG A 68 12.16 -9.30 -8.58
CA ARG A 68 11.77 -7.99 -8.05
C ARG A 68 11.06 -7.15 -9.11
N LEU A 69 11.59 -7.12 -10.33
CA LEU A 69 10.97 -6.41 -11.46
C LEU A 69 9.61 -6.99 -11.82
N LEU A 70 9.46 -8.32 -11.81
CA LEU A 70 8.18 -8.97 -12.08
C LEU A 70 7.10 -8.54 -11.07
N VAL A 71 7.44 -8.52 -9.78
CA VAL A 71 6.51 -8.11 -8.72
C VAL A 71 6.20 -6.62 -8.79
N GLU A 72 7.21 -5.76 -8.96
CA GLU A 72 6.99 -4.31 -9.09
C GLU A 72 6.17 -3.98 -10.35
N ALA A 73 6.42 -4.66 -11.47
CA ALA A 73 5.64 -4.54 -12.70
C ALA A 73 4.21 -5.01 -12.51
N TYR A 74 3.98 -6.16 -11.87
CA TYR A 74 2.64 -6.66 -11.56
C TYR A 74 1.85 -5.65 -10.73
N VAL A 75 2.46 -5.09 -9.68
CA VAL A 75 1.83 -4.06 -8.83
C VAL A 75 1.50 -2.81 -9.65
N GLY A 76 2.44 -2.31 -10.46
CA GLY A 76 2.24 -1.10 -11.27
C GLY A 76 1.19 -1.27 -12.36
N VAL A 77 1.26 -2.36 -13.14
CA VAL A 77 0.32 -2.66 -14.23
C VAL A 77 -1.09 -2.86 -13.67
N THR A 78 -1.24 -3.63 -12.60
CA THR A 78 -2.55 -3.87 -11.99
C THR A 78 -3.13 -2.59 -11.40
N PHE A 79 -2.30 -1.73 -10.79
CA PHE A 79 -2.74 -0.43 -10.29
C PHE A 79 -3.30 0.43 -11.42
N VAL A 80 -2.54 0.60 -12.50
CA VAL A 80 -2.96 1.40 -13.66
C VAL A 80 -4.22 0.83 -14.30
N ALA A 81 -4.29 -0.49 -14.48
CA ALA A 81 -5.46 -1.15 -15.04
C ALA A 81 -6.71 -0.87 -14.19
N LEU A 82 -6.62 -1.01 -12.86
CA LEU A 82 -7.75 -0.76 -11.98
C LEU A 82 -8.13 0.73 -11.91
N VAL A 83 -7.17 1.65 -11.94
CA VAL A 83 -7.45 3.10 -12.02
C VAL A 83 -8.22 3.42 -13.31
N VAL A 84 -7.76 2.90 -14.45
CA VAL A 84 -8.42 3.13 -15.75
C VAL A 84 -9.82 2.55 -15.75
N ILE A 85 -10.00 1.31 -15.28
CA ILE A 85 -11.33 0.69 -15.17
C ILE A 85 -12.23 1.53 -14.27
N TYR A 86 -11.74 1.94 -13.10
CA TYR A 86 -12.52 2.72 -12.14
C TYR A 86 -12.97 4.09 -12.67
N LEU A 87 -12.17 4.73 -13.53
CA LEU A 87 -12.49 6.03 -14.11
C LEU A 87 -13.41 5.96 -15.34
N VAL A 88 -13.47 4.80 -15.99
CA VAL A 88 -14.22 4.61 -17.25
C VAL A 88 -15.53 3.86 -17.04
N ALA A 89 -15.63 3.03 -16.00
CA ALA A 89 -16.83 2.28 -15.63
C ALA A 89 -17.82 3.14 -14.82
#